data_AF-A0A7Z0HTG9-F1
#
_entry.id   AF-A0A7Z0HTG9-F1
#
_cell.length_a   1.000
_cell.length_b   1.000
_cell.length_c   1.000
_cell.angle_alpha   90.00
_cell.angle_beta   90.00
_cell.angle_gamma   90.00
#
_symmetry.space_group_name_H-M   'P 1'
#
loop_
_entity.id
_entity.type
_entity.pdbx_description
1 polymer ?
#
loop_
_entity_poly.entity_id
_entity_poly.type
_entity_poly.pdbx_seq_one_letter_code
_entity_poly.pdbx_strand_id
1 'polypeptide(L)'
;MESPKRRYIKGFDGLRALAVIGVILFHLMPTKFVGGWFGVPLFFVISGYLITDQLIQEFDRNHKIAIFKFYKRRLKRLYPALVAMMLIVTAVILLFDHQLVYNLRPTVETNLLYVFNFWAIGHGPSYFQQFGGASPFTHLWSLSIEGQFYFIWPIVVWAILRLGLKRINIASVLILLSLISATLMAVLYDPTAINRVYYGTDTRLFAILLGTALAFVWPSIKLSNHVSSKVQRYLNIAGFCSFLLWGLGTLWLNGQHPATYYGLMYLLTIASTVLVAVTAHPASWHAKILDNKLLNYLGKRSYSIYLYQLPVFVFYEKFIPHYQPNVLNILIEIALVLLLSELSYRYVENLFRRNGENLRQVGHWLVQSRNRFFLILTPALIFLFFIGHGLASQNAGQPQPQTELQKKLLKNKLAVKKSNQIAQKSAKHSSKRSSNKNMSAADKKVIATYDLNAAQYMSFKNMSFTAIGDSVMLDSAPYLQDINPKIVVDAKVGRQAYEAPNLVKKMARNDELAPNILVGLGTNGEIRRQDLDCMMKTFGTKRQVYWINNLVQSKPWQKDNNDMLAKANNDYKNLHIIDWYRLAKKHSDWFADDGVHQGPLGARNYVRLIVEKTGDVNKTK
;
A
#
# COMPACT_ATOMS: atom_id res chain seq x y z
N MET A 1 17.45 -7.76 -49.72
CA MET A 1 16.38 -7.12 -48.92
C MET A 1 16.96 -6.72 -47.58
N GLU A 2 17.13 -5.42 -47.32
CA GLU A 2 17.54 -4.94 -46.00
C GLU A 2 16.49 -5.33 -44.95
N SER A 3 16.91 -5.98 -43.87
CA SER A 3 16.02 -6.32 -42.76
C SER A 3 15.41 -5.02 -42.18
N PRO A 4 14.07 -4.90 -42.04
CA PRO A 4 13.50 -3.70 -41.45
C PRO A 4 14.04 -3.51 -40.03
N LYS A 5 14.74 -2.39 -39.81
CA LYS A 5 15.34 -2.01 -38.51
C LYS A 5 14.25 -2.01 -37.43
N ARG A 6 14.55 -2.60 -36.26
CA ARG A 6 13.66 -2.58 -35.09
C ARG A 6 13.24 -1.13 -34.80
N ARG A 7 11.93 -0.87 -34.77
CA ARG A 7 11.39 0.45 -34.51
C ARG A 7 11.46 0.78 -33.03
N TYR A 8 12.18 1.85 -32.68
CA TYR A 8 12.13 2.43 -31.34
C TYR A 8 10.82 3.21 -31.17
N ILE A 9 9.99 2.81 -30.20
CA ILE A 9 8.70 3.46 -29.95
C ILE A 9 8.92 4.63 -29.00
N LYS A 10 8.88 5.85 -29.55
CA LYS A 10 8.98 7.11 -28.80
C LYS A 10 7.82 7.24 -27.81
N GLY A 11 8.07 7.90 -26.67
CA GLY A 11 7.05 8.15 -25.63
C GLY A 11 6.83 7.02 -24.61
N PHE A 12 7.27 5.79 -24.87
CA PHE A 12 7.14 4.68 -23.90
C PHE A 12 7.99 4.88 -22.65
N ASP A 13 9.18 5.47 -22.77
CA ASP A 13 9.96 5.88 -21.61
C ASP A 13 9.20 6.92 -20.79
N GLY A 14 8.50 7.86 -21.44
CA GLY A 14 7.66 8.82 -20.75
C GLY A 14 6.47 8.19 -20.01
N LEU A 15 5.79 7.20 -20.59
CA LEU A 15 4.75 6.46 -19.85
C LEU A 15 5.31 5.73 -18.62
N ARG A 16 6.49 5.10 -18.74
CA ARG A 16 7.17 4.48 -17.60
C ARG A 16 7.56 5.49 -16.53
N ALA A 17 8.03 6.67 -16.94
CA ALA A 17 8.36 7.75 -16.02
C ALA A 17 7.12 8.20 -15.23
N LEU A 18 6.00 8.44 -15.91
CA LEU A 18 4.74 8.80 -15.26
C LEU A 18 4.25 7.71 -14.31
N ALA A 19 4.33 6.45 -14.73
CA ALA A 19 3.96 5.31 -13.89
C ALA A 19 4.78 5.25 -12.60
N VAL A 20 6.11 5.38 -12.68
CA VAL A 20 6.96 5.34 -11.47
C VAL A 20 6.79 6.60 -10.60
N ILE A 21 6.59 7.78 -11.20
CA ILE A 21 6.28 9.00 -10.46
C ILE A 21 4.99 8.83 -9.66
N GLY A 22 3.93 8.27 -10.28
CA GLY A 22 2.68 7.97 -9.59
C GLY A 22 2.90 7.05 -8.38
N VAL A 23 3.70 5.99 -8.54
CA VAL A 23 4.01 5.08 -7.43
C VAL A 23 4.81 5.77 -6.32
N ILE A 24 5.80 6.61 -6.65
CA ILE A 24 6.55 7.39 -5.65
C ILE A 24 5.62 8.31 -4.86
N LEU A 25 4.78 9.07 -5.57
CA LEU A 25 3.86 10.02 -4.96
C LEU A 25 2.80 9.33 -4.08
N PHE A 26 2.38 8.12 -4.43
CA PHE A 26 1.52 7.32 -3.56
C PHE A 26 2.17 6.99 -2.22
N HIS A 27 3.46 6.68 -2.19
CA HIS A 27 4.14 6.36 -0.92
C HIS A 27 4.48 7.62 -0.12
N LEU A 28 4.91 8.70 -0.77
CA LEU A 28 5.28 9.95 -0.09
C LEU A 28 4.08 10.81 0.32
N MET A 29 2.97 10.75 -0.44
CA MET A 29 1.78 11.57 -0.26
C MET A 29 0.48 10.77 -0.46
N PRO A 30 0.25 9.69 0.32
CA PRO A 30 -0.83 8.73 0.10
C PRO A 30 -2.25 9.33 0.19
N THR A 31 -2.42 10.48 0.85
CA THR A 31 -3.73 11.17 0.92
C THR A 31 -4.03 12.02 -0.32
N LYS A 32 -3.01 12.48 -1.04
CA LYS A 32 -3.18 13.30 -2.25
C LYS A 32 -3.15 12.46 -3.53
N PHE A 33 -2.34 11.41 -3.54
CA PHE A 33 -2.16 10.51 -4.67
C PHE A 33 -2.63 9.11 -4.31
N VAL A 34 -3.90 9.01 -3.88
CA VAL A 34 -4.52 7.79 -3.32
C VAL A 34 -4.44 6.60 -4.27
N GLY A 35 -4.45 6.88 -5.58
CA GLY A 35 -4.38 5.88 -6.63
C GLY A 35 -3.03 5.75 -7.33
N GLY A 36 -1.94 6.34 -6.82
CA GLY A 36 -0.65 6.29 -7.53
C GLY A 36 -0.05 4.89 -7.69
N TRP A 37 -0.50 3.91 -6.88
CA TRP A 37 -0.23 2.48 -7.10
C TRP A 37 -0.77 1.97 -8.47
N PHE A 38 -1.70 2.69 -9.10
CA PHE A 38 -2.24 2.42 -10.44
C PHE A 38 -1.18 2.56 -11.56
N GLY A 39 -0.01 3.14 -11.26
CA GLY A 39 1.16 3.05 -12.13
C GLY A 39 1.61 1.60 -12.42
N VAL A 40 1.38 0.65 -11.51
CA VAL A 40 1.76 -0.76 -11.68
C VAL A 40 0.97 -1.45 -12.80
N PRO A 41 -0.39 -1.39 -12.86
CA PRO A 41 -1.13 -1.81 -14.04
C PRO A 41 -0.65 -1.22 -15.36
N LEU A 42 -0.27 0.08 -15.39
CA LEU A 42 0.29 0.69 -16.59
C LEU A 42 1.63 0.04 -16.99
N PHE A 43 2.51 -0.27 -16.02
CA PHE A 43 3.72 -1.06 -16.28
C PHE A 43 3.40 -2.44 -16.87
N PHE A 44 2.44 -3.16 -16.30
CA PHE A 44 2.01 -4.47 -16.80
C PHE A 44 1.49 -4.43 -18.24
N VAL A 45 0.68 -3.44 -18.58
CA VAL A 45 0.19 -3.24 -19.97
C VAL A 45 1.36 -2.95 -20.91
N ILE A 46 2.28 -2.05 -20.52
CA ILE A 46 3.48 -1.72 -21.31
C ILE A 46 4.36 -2.96 -21.53
N SER A 47 4.60 -3.74 -20.47
CA SER A 47 5.38 -4.98 -20.50
C SER A 47 4.70 -6.02 -21.40
N GLY A 48 3.39 -6.24 -21.24
CA GLY A 48 2.59 -7.12 -22.10
C GLY A 48 2.70 -6.75 -23.57
N TYR A 49 2.54 -5.47 -23.91
CA TYR A 49 2.62 -4.99 -25.29
C TYR A 49 4.02 -5.14 -25.89
N LEU A 50 5.06 -4.59 -25.24
CA LEU A 50 6.40 -4.54 -25.81
C LEU A 50 7.06 -5.92 -25.94
N ILE A 51 6.84 -6.81 -24.97
CA ILE A 51 7.40 -8.15 -25.03
C ILE A 51 6.75 -8.94 -26.16
N THR A 52 5.42 -8.90 -26.24
CA THR A 52 4.67 -9.62 -27.27
C THR A 52 4.98 -9.10 -28.66
N ASP A 53 5.00 -7.78 -28.86
CA ASP A 53 5.36 -7.16 -30.14
C ASP A 53 6.78 -7.54 -30.58
N GLN A 54 7.75 -7.59 -29.65
CA GLN A 54 9.12 -8.04 -29.95
C GLN A 54 9.18 -9.51 -30.38
N LEU A 55 8.43 -10.39 -29.71
CA LEU A 55 8.39 -11.82 -30.00
C LEU A 55 7.68 -12.11 -31.33
N ILE A 56 6.54 -11.45 -31.59
CA ILE A 56 5.82 -11.53 -32.86
C ILE A 56 6.74 -11.09 -34.01
N GLN A 57 7.43 -9.96 -33.88
CA GLN A 57 8.37 -9.51 -34.91
C GLN A 57 9.54 -10.46 -35.13
N GLU A 58 10.01 -11.16 -34.10
CA GLU A 58 11.07 -12.17 -34.25
C GLU A 58 10.56 -13.39 -35.01
N PHE A 59 9.35 -13.87 -34.67
CA PHE A 59 8.71 -14.97 -35.36
C PHE A 59 8.35 -14.62 -36.81
N ASP A 60 7.80 -13.44 -37.07
CA ASP A 60 7.44 -12.99 -38.42
C ASP A 60 8.66 -12.91 -39.36
N ARG A 61 9.85 -12.64 -38.81
CA ARG A 61 11.10 -12.58 -39.58
C ARG A 61 11.75 -13.95 -39.78
N ASN A 62 11.72 -14.81 -38.76
CA ASN A 62 12.58 -16.00 -38.70
C ASN A 62 11.80 -17.32 -38.60
N HIS A 63 10.47 -17.28 -38.49
CA HIS A 63 9.58 -18.40 -38.12
C HIS A 63 10.01 -19.17 -36.86
N LYS A 64 10.82 -18.53 -36.01
CA LYS A 64 11.42 -19.06 -34.78
C LYS A 64 11.55 -17.92 -33.76
N ILE A 65 11.47 -18.28 -32.48
CA ILE A 65 11.74 -17.38 -31.36
C ILE A 65 12.96 -17.93 -30.62
N ALA A 66 14.02 -17.14 -30.48
CA ALA A 66 15.22 -17.53 -29.73
C ALA A 66 14.98 -17.34 -28.23
N ILE A 67 14.23 -18.26 -27.62
CA ILE A 67 13.78 -18.21 -26.22
C ILE A 67 14.96 -18.03 -25.25
N PHE A 68 16.02 -18.83 -25.37
CA PHE A 68 17.21 -18.70 -24.51
C PHE A 68 17.90 -17.34 -24.65
N LYS A 69 17.97 -16.79 -25.88
CA LYS A 69 18.52 -15.45 -26.12
C LYS A 69 17.63 -14.36 -25.54
N PHE A 70 16.32 -14.58 -25.49
CA PHE A 70 15.39 -13.69 -24.79
C PHE A 70 15.64 -13.72 -23.28
N TYR A 71 15.70 -14.89 -22.65
CA TYR A 71 15.98 -15.00 -21.20
C TYR A 71 17.33 -14.40 -20.82
N LYS A 72 18.40 -14.72 -21.56
CA LYS A 72 19.73 -14.15 -21.32
C LYS A 72 19.73 -12.62 -21.35
N ARG A 73 19.03 -12.00 -22.31
CA ARG A 73 18.90 -10.54 -22.40
C ARG A 73 18.12 -9.94 -21.23
N ARG A 74 17.05 -10.62 -20.79
CA ARG A 74 16.20 -10.15 -19.67
C ARG A 74 16.92 -10.28 -18.34
N LEU A 75 17.56 -11.42 -18.07
CA LEU A 75 18.36 -11.64 -16.87
C LEU A 75 19.49 -10.62 -16.76
N LYS A 76 20.28 -10.40 -17.82
CA LYS A 76 21.36 -9.38 -17.82
C LYS A 76 20.87 -7.96 -17.57
N ARG A 77 19.61 -7.66 -17.90
CA ARG A 77 19.03 -6.33 -17.72
C ARG A 77 18.46 -6.14 -16.32
N LEU A 78 17.72 -7.12 -15.81
CA LEU A 78 16.92 -6.95 -14.59
C LEU A 78 17.62 -7.48 -13.33
N TYR A 79 18.24 -8.66 -13.45
CA TYR A 79 18.72 -9.42 -12.29
C TYR A 79 19.88 -8.76 -11.54
N PRO A 80 20.90 -8.15 -12.20
CA PRO A 80 22.01 -7.52 -11.49
C PRO A 80 21.60 -6.40 -10.54
N ALA A 81 20.71 -5.50 -10.99
CA ALA A 81 20.24 -4.39 -10.15
C ALA A 81 19.30 -4.88 -9.03
N LEU A 82 18.49 -5.91 -9.27
CA LEU A 82 17.68 -6.56 -8.24
C LEU A 82 18.58 -7.14 -7.14
N VAL A 83 19.57 -7.96 -7.52
CA VAL A 83 20.51 -8.58 -6.58
C VAL A 83 21.27 -7.49 -5.82
N ALA A 84 21.85 -6.49 -6.50
CA ALA A 84 22.56 -5.41 -5.83
C ALA A 84 21.69 -4.68 -4.79
N MET A 85 20.45 -4.35 -5.13
CA MET A 85 19.51 -3.73 -4.18
C MET A 85 19.21 -4.66 -3.01
N MET A 86 18.88 -5.93 -3.26
CA MET A 86 18.57 -6.90 -2.21
C MET A 86 19.71 -7.09 -1.22
N LEU A 87 20.94 -7.15 -1.73
CA LEU A 87 22.12 -7.26 -0.91
C LEU A 87 22.31 -6.01 -0.04
N ILE A 88 22.13 -4.80 -0.61
CA ILE A 88 22.27 -3.53 0.12
C ILE A 88 21.24 -3.44 1.24
N VAL A 89 19.98 -3.71 0.92
CA VAL A 89 18.87 -3.65 1.88
C VAL A 89 19.05 -4.72 2.97
N THR A 90 19.50 -5.92 2.62
CA THR A 90 19.81 -6.98 3.60
C THR A 90 20.90 -6.54 4.58
N ALA A 91 21.98 -5.93 4.10
CA ALA A 91 23.03 -5.41 4.98
C ALA A 91 22.49 -4.32 5.92
N VAL A 92 21.66 -3.40 5.43
CA VAL A 92 21.03 -2.37 6.26
C VAL A 92 20.11 -3.00 7.32
N ILE A 93 19.31 -4.00 6.98
CA ILE A 93 18.47 -4.75 7.94
C ILE A 93 19.32 -5.34 9.06
N LEU A 94 20.44 -5.97 8.72
CA LEU A 94 21.26 -6.65 9.71
C LEU A 94 21.99 -5.70 10.65
N LEU A 95 22.34 -4.52 10.16
CA LEU A 95 23.04 -3.49 10.93
C LEU A 95 22.09 -2.66 11.80
N PHE A 96 20.84 -2.46 11.37
CA PHE A 96 19.96 -1.45 11.97
C PHE A 96 18.54 -1.92 12.30
N ASP A 97 18.11 -3.11 11.86
CA ASP A 97 16.74 -3.58 12.04
C ASP A 97 16.63 -5.10 12.26
N HIS A 98 17.04 -5.55 13.44
CA HIS A 98 17.01 -6.97 13.80
C HIS A 98 15.60 -7.61 13.75
N GLN A 99 14.51 -6.83 13.78
CA GLN A 99 13.16 -7.38 13.64
C GLN A 99 12.83 -7.80 12.20
N LEU A 100 13.40 -7.13 11.20
CA LEU A 100 13.25 -7.50 9.79
C LEU A 100 14.11 -8.70 9.39
N VAL A 101 14.96 -9.20 10.30
CA VAL A 101 15.69 -10.46 10.08
C VAL A 101 14.72 -11.64 10.05
N TYR A 102 13.64 -11.61 10.83
CA TYR A 102 12.57 -12.60 10.72
C TYR A 102 11.95 -12.53 9.32
N ASN A 103 11.66 -13.69 8.72
CA ASN A 103 11.24 -13.82 7.32
C ASN A 103 12.23 -13.35 6.24
N LEU A 104 13.45 -12.90 6.59
CA LEU A 104 14.41 -12.38 5.60
C LEU A 104 14.81 -13.43 4.56
N ARG A 105 15.07 -14.68 5.00
CA ARG A 105 15.47 -15.77 4.11
C ARG A 105 14.39 -16.09 3.06
N PRO A 106 13.14 -16.42 3.43
CA PRO A 106 12.10 -16.67 2.43
C PRO A 106 11.79 -15.43 1.60
N THR A 107 11.90 -14.21 2.15
CA THR A 107 11.74 -12.98 1.37
C THR A 107 12.80 -12.86 0.27
N VAL A 108 14.06 -13.14 0.59
CA VAL A 108 15.15 -13.09 -0.40
C VAL A 108 15.01 -14.19 -1.44
N GLU A 109 14.84 -15.44 -1.01
CA GLU A 109 14.73 -16.60 -1.91
C GLU A 109 13.55 -16.45 -2.89
N THR A 110 12.37 -16.09 -2.38
CA THR A 110 11.18 -15.96 -3.23
C THR A 110 11.26 -14.79 -4.20
N ASN A 111 11.94 -13.69 -3.86
CA ASN A 111 12.17 -12.59 -4.79
C ASN A 111 13.16 -12.95 -5.91
N LEU A 112 14.23 -13.69 -5.58
CA LEU A 112 15.17 -14.20 -6.58
C LEU A 112 14.48 -15.17 -7.56
N LEU A 113 13.56 -15.99 -7.04
CA LEU A 113 12.77 -16.93 -7.84
C LEU A 113 11.54 -16.28 -8.52
N TYR A 114 11.30 -14.98 -8.33
CA TYR A 114 10.10 -14.27 -8.82
C TYR A 114 8.77 -14.91 -8.38
N VAL A 115 8.69 -15.40 -7.14
CA VAL A 115 7.48 -15.98 -6.52
C VAL A 115 7.13 -15.30 -5.18
N PHE A 116 7.73 -14.15 -4.87
CA PHE A 116 7.48 -13.41 -3.63
C PHE A 116 6.01 -13.02 -3.47
N ASN A 117 5.31 -12.74 -4.57
CA ASN A 117 3.89 -12.42 -4.52
C ASN A 117 3.04 -13.54 -3.89
N PHE A 118 3.36 -14.82 -4.14
CA PHE A 118 2.66 -15.94 -3.50
C PHE A 118 2.97 -16.07 -2.02
N TRP A 119 4.23 -15.86 -1.64
CA TRP A 119 4.63 -15.85 -0.23
C TRP A 119 3.93 -14.71 0.54
N ALA A 120 3.87 -13.52 -0.06
CA ALA A 120 3.25 -12.33 0.52
C ALA A 120 1.72 -12.47 0.74
N ILE A 121 1.02 -13.33 -0.03
CA ILE A 121 -0.42 -13.62 0.19
C ILE A 121 -0.66 -14.20 1.59
N GLY A 122 0.23 -15.09 2.07
CA GLY A 122 0.06 -15.80 3.34
C GLY A 122 0.83 -15.22 4.53
N HIS A 123 1.83 -14.36 4.29
CA HIS A 123 2.83 -14.00 5.32
C HIS A 123 3.06 -12.49 5.51
N GLY A 124 2.38 -11.62 4.75
CA GLY A 124 2.53 -10.17 4.86
C GLY A 124 1.31 -9.48 5.50
N PRO A 125 1.49 -8.36 6.23
CA PRO A 125 0.37 -7.47 6.56
C PRO A 125 -0.31 -6.98 5.28
N SER A 126 -1.59 -6.58 5.37
CA SER A 126 -2.33 -6.07 4.22
C SER A 126 -1.57 -4.91 3.57
N TYR A 127 -1.36 -4.94 2.24
CA TYR A 127 -0.53 -3.97 1.50
C TYR A 127 -0.87 -2.51 1.84
N PHE A 128 -2.15 -2.21 2.05
CA PHE A 128 -2.65 -0.87 2.34
C PHE A 128 -2.79 -0.54 3.83
N GLN A 129 -2.41 -1.45 4.72
CA GLN A 129 -2.55 -1.29 6.19
C GLN A 129 -1.19 -1.32 6.91
N GLN A 130 -0.09 -1.09 6.19
CA GLN A 130 1.25 -1.16 6.76
C GLN A 130 1.54 0.11 7.59
N PHE A 131 1.26 0.04 8.88
CA PHE A 131 1.68 1.03 9.87
C PHE A 131 3.05 0.63 10.45
N GLY A 132 4.06 1.51 10.36
CA GLY A 132 5.23 1.50 11.24
C GLY A 132 6.22 0.33 11.10
N GLY A 133 6.25 -0.39 9.98
CA GLY A 133 7.15 -1.55 9.82
C GLY A 133 6.99 -2.33 8.51
N ALA A 134 6.65 -1.65 7.41
CA ALA A 134 6.55 -2.26 6.09
C ALA A 134 7.86 -2.95 5.71
N SER A 135 7.79 -4.19 5.21
CA SER A 135 8.99 -4.82 4.63
C SER A 135 9.50 -3.95 3.47
N PRO A 136 10.81 -3.61 3.43
CA PRO A 136 11.39 -2.80 2.36
C PRO A 136 11.34 -3.50 1.00
N PHE A 137 10.98 -4.79 0.97
CA PHE A 137 10.83 -5.61 -0.23
C PHE A 137 9.39 -5.72 -0.73
N THR A 138 8.41 -5.13 -0.04
CA THR A 138 6.99 -5.37 -0.31
C THR A 138 6.62 -5.11 -1.77
N HIS A 139 7.09 -4.01 -2.38
CA HIS A 139 6.79 -3.64 -3.77
C HIS A 139 7.25 -4.65 -4.83
N LEU A 140 8.17 -5.56 -4.50
CA LEU A 140 8.70 -6.55 -5.44
C LEU A 140 7.67 -7.64 -5.83
N TRP A 141 6.49 -7.68 -5.19
CA TRP A 141 5.39 -8.55 -5.60
C TRP A 141 5.04 -8.38 -7.09
N SER A 142 5.08 -7.14 -7.59
CA SER A 142 4.72 -6.85 -8.98
C SER A 142 5.79 -7.36 -9.95
N LEU A 143 7.06 -7.28 -9.56
CA LEU A 143 8.18 -7.81 -10.33
C LEU A 143 8.18 -9.33 -10.37
N SER A 144 7.66 -10.01 -9.33
CA SER A 144 7.43 -11.45 -9.36
C SER A 144 6.45 -11.84 -10.46
N ILE A 145 5.33 -11.12 -10.58
CA ILE A 145 4.35 -11.34 -11.65
C ILE A 145 4.97 -11.07 -13.04
N GLU A 146 5.74 -9.99 -13.20
CA GLU A 146 6.46 -9.73 -14.46
C GLU A 146 7.48 -10.82 -14.77
N GLY A 147 8.24 -11.30 -13.77
CA GLY A 147 9.21 -12.38 -13.92
C GLY A 147 8.58 -13.68 -14.38
N GLN A 148 7.44 -14.07 -13.78
CA GLN A 148 6.62 -15.22 -14.20
C GLN A 148 6.15 -15.06 -15.66
N PHE A 149 5.65 -13.87 -16.01
CA PHE A 149 5.27 -13.56 -17.38
C PHE A 149 6.45 -13.68 -18.35
N TYR A 150 7.62 -13.11 -18.02
CA TYR A 150 8.81 -13.21 -18.87
C TYR A 150 9.28 -14.65 -19.05
N PHE A 151 9.12 -15.50 -18.04
CA PHE A 151 9.49 -16.91 -18.11
C PHE A 151 8.52 -17.75 -18.96
N ILE A 152 7.21 -17.54 -18.82
CA ILE A 152 6.21 -18.40 -19.50
C ILE A 152 5.92 -17.92 -20.92
N TRP A 153 5.85 -16.60 -21.13
CA TRP A 153 5.23 -16.02 -22.32
C TRP A 153 5.93 -16.31 -23.66
N PRO A 154 7.28 -16.32 -23.76
CA PRO A 154 7.95 -16.64 -25.03
C PRO A 154 7.58 -18.02 -25.59
N ILE A 155 7.35 -19.01 -24.71
CA ILE A 155 6.93 -20.36 -25.08
C ILE A 155 5.49 -20.33 -25.58
N VAL A 156 4.59 -19.64 -24.86
CA VAL A 156 3.18 -19.50 -25.23
C VAL A 156 3.01 -18.82 -26.58
N VAL A 157 3.69 -17.68 -26.81
CA VAL A 157 3.63 -16.96 -28.10
C VAL A 157 4.17 -17.83 -29.23
N TRP A 158 5.28 -18.54 -29.01
CA TRP A 158 5.85 -19.45 -30.00
C TRP A 158 4.84 -20.54 -30.40
N ALA A 159 4.20 -21.19 -29.42
CA ALA A 159 3.22 -22.23 -29.66
C ALA A 159 1.99 -21.68 -30.40
N ILE A 160 1.41 -20.58 -29.94
CA ILE A 160 0.22 -19.98 -30.55
C ILE A 160 0.48 -19.54 -32.00
N LEU A 161 1.64 -18.94 -32.28
CA LEU A 161 1.99 -18.51 -33.64
C LEU A 161 2.27 -19.70 -34.57
N ARG A 162 2.77 -20.82 -34.04
CA ARG A 162 2.96 -22.06 -34.80
C ARG A 162 1.65 -22.71 -35.24
N LEU A 163 0.57 -22.51 -34.48
CA LEU A 163 -0.76 -23.03 -34.83
C LEU A 163 -1.41 -22.30 -36.01
N GLY A 164 -0.80 -21.22 -36.52
CA GLY A 164 -1.34 -20.48 -37.68
C GLY A 164 -2.66 -19.78 -37.43
N LEU A 165 -3.05 -19.60 -36.16
CA LEU A 165 -4.31 -18.96 -35.79
C LEU A 165 -4.35 -17.49 -36.24
N LYS A 166 -5.54 -17.02 -36.64
CA LYS A 166 -5.74 -15.60 -36.96
C LYS A 166 -5.43 -14.75 -35.72
N ARG A 167 -4.63 -13.68 -35.89
CA ARG A 167 -4.22 -12.79 -34.79
C ARG A 167 -5.39 -12.17 -34.03
N ILE A 168 -6.48 -11.86 -34.73
CA ILE A 168 -7.69 -11.33 -34.11
C ILE A 168 -8.32 -12.36 -33.16
N ASN A 169 -8.37 -13.64 -33.53
CA ASN A 169 -8.90 -14.70 -32.67
C ASN A 169 -8.03 -14.88 -31.41
N ILE A 170 -6.70 -14.83 -31.56
CA ILE A 170 -5.77 -14.85 -30.44
C ILE A 170 -6.04 -13.68 -29.49
N ALA A 171 -6.15 -12.46 -30.03
CA ALA A 171 -6.45 -11.28 -29.23
C ALA A 171 -7.81 -11.36 -28.53
N SER A 172 -8.85 -11.87 -29.19
CA SER A 172 -10.17 -12.09 -28.59
C SER A 172 -10.10 -13.06 -27.40
N VAL A 173 -9.36 -14.17 -27.54
CA VAL A 173 -9.15 -15.12 -26.44
C VAL A 173 -8.38 -14.47 -25.28
N LEU A 174 -7.33 -13.69 -25.57
CA LEU A 174 -6.57 -12.98 -24.54
C LEU A 174 -7.41 -11.93 -23.81
N ILE A 175 -8.31 -11.23 -24.51
CA ILE A 175 -9.29 -10.30 -23.90
C ILE A 175 -10.28 -11.07 -23.02
N LEU A 176 -10.78 -12.23 -23.48
CA LEU A 176 -11.65 -13.07 -22.67
C LEU A 176 -10.94 -13.55 -21.39
N LEU A 177 -9.70 -14.04 -21.49
CA LEU A 177 -8.90 -14.44 -20.34
C LEU A 177 -8.61 -13.26 -19.40
N SER A 178 -8.42 -12.06 -19.95
CA SER A 178 -8.26 -10.84 -19.18
C SER A 178 -9.53 -10.51 -18.38
N LEU A 179 -10.70 -10.64 -19.00
CA LEU A 179 -11.99 -10.48 -18.32
C LEU A 179 -12.21 -11.55 -17.24
N ILE A 180 -11.83 -12.81 -17.50
CA ILE A 180 -11.88 -13.90 -16.51
C ILE A 180 -10.99 -13.57 -15.31
N SER A 181 -9.76 -13.09 -15.54
CA SER A 181 -8.83 -12.66 -14.48
C SER A 181 -9.41 -11.53 -13.62
N ALA A 182 -10.02 -10.52 -14.25
CA ALA A 182 -10.69 -9.43 -13.53
C ALA A 182 -11.95 -9.90 -12.77
N THR A 183 -12.70 -10.85 -13.34
CA THR A 183 -13.88 -11.44 -12.70
C THR A 183 -13.47 -12.29 -11.49
N LEU A 184 -12.38 -13.05 -11.60
CA LEU A 184 -11.81 -13.81 -10.50
C LEU A 184 -11.37 -12.88 -9.35
N MET A 185 -10.79 -11.73 -9.67
CA MET A 185 -10.47 -10.69 -8.68
C MET A 185 -11.72 -10.21 -7.93
N ALA A 186 -12.83 -9.98 -8.65
CA ALA A 186 -14.10 -9.57 -8.05
C ALA A 186 -14.71 -10.66 -7.16
N VAL A 187 -14.69 -11.92 -7.61
CA VAL A 187 -15.27 -13.06 -6.88
C VAL A 187 -14.46 -13.39 -5.61
N LEU A 188 -13.14 -13.30 -5.67
CA LEU A 188 -12.25 -13.63 -4.54
C LEU A 188 -12.01 -12.44 -3.60
N TYR A 189 -12.60 -11.27 -3.86
CA TYR A 189 -12.36 -10.08 -3.05
C TYR A 189 -12.94 -10.26 -1.64
N ASP A 190 -12.04 -10.21 -0.65
CA ASP A 190 -12.38 -10.14 0.76
C ASP A 190 -11.75 -8.87 1.36
N PRO A 191 -12.55 -7.92 1.90
CA PRO A 191 -12.03 -6.70 2.51
C PRO A 191 -11.13 -6.97 3.73
N THR A 192 -11.22 -8.15 4.35
CA THR A 192 -10.37 -8.57 5.46
C THR A 192 -9.09 -9.29 5.03
N ALA A 193 -9.00 -9.74 3.77
CA ALA A 193 -7.88 -10.51 3.23
C ALA A 193 -7.47 -10.04 1.82
N ILE A 194 -7.39 -8.72 1.63
CA ILE A 194 -7.13 -8.05 0.33
C ILE A 194 -5.89 -8.61 -0.39
N ASN A 195 -4.86 -9.04 0.36
CA ASN A 195 -3.60 -9.55 -0.20
C ASN A 195 -3.80 -10.66 -1.24
N ARG A 196 -4.80 -11.55 -1.06
CA ARG A 196 -5.07 -12.65 -2.01
C ARG A 196 -5.33 -12.14 -3.43
N VAL A 197 -6.17 -11.11 -3.55
CA VAL A 197 -6.56 -10.57 -4.86
C VAL A 197 -5.60 -9.47 -5.35
N TYR A 198 -4.88 -8.82 -4.44
CA TYR A 198 -3.93 -7.77 -4.79
C TYR A 198 -2.59 -8.32 -5.30
N TYR A 199 -2.08 -9.39 -4.69
CA TYR A 199 -0.82 -10.05 -5.07
C TYR A 199 -1.00 -11.26 -6.00
N GLY A 200 -2.23 -11.76 -6.15
CA GLY A 200 -2.53 -12.93 -6.99
C GLY A 200 -2.14 -12.70 -8.45
N THR A 201 -1.28 -13.57 -9.00
CA THR A 201 -0.95 -13.53 -10.44
C THR A 201 -2.23 -13.67 -11.27
N ASP A 202 -3.07 -14.63 -10.92
CA ASP A 202 -4.35 -14.93 -11.55
C ASP A 202 -5.34 -13.76 -11.55
N THR A 203 -5.37 -12.95 -10.49
CA THR A 203 -6.27 -11.79 -10.35
C THR A 203 -5.70 -10.49 -10.92
N ARG A 204 -4.40 -10.45 -11.25
CA ARG A 204 -3.71 -9.25 -11.77
C ARG A 204 -3.24 -9.40 -13.22
N LEU A 205 -3.24 -10.63 -13.75
CA LEU A 205 -2.78 -10.97 -15.10
C LEU A 205 -3.56 -10.22 -16.19
N PHE A 206 -4.79 -9.79 -15.92
CA PHE A 206 -5.62 -9.02 -16.86
C PHE A 206 -4.88 -7.85 -17.52
N ALA A 207 -4.04 -7.10 -16.76
CA ALA A 207 -3.33 -5.94 -17.28
C ALA A 207 -2.26 -6.32 -18.31
N ILE A 208 -1.52 -7.39 -18.03
CA ILE A 208 -0.54 -7.96 -18.96
C ILE A 208 -1.27 -8.48 -20.20
N LEU A 209 -2.37 -9.22 -20.01
CA LEU A 209 -3.14 -9.79 -21.12
C LEU A 209 -3.71 -8.74 -22.05
N LEU A 210 -4.21 -7.61 -21.54
CA LEU A 210 -4.66 -6.48 -22.37
C LEU A 210 -3.52 -5.94 -23.24
N GLY A 211 -2.33 -5.75 -22.65
CA GLY A 211 -1.15 -5.34 -23.41
C GLY A 211 -0.74 -6.37 -24.47
N THR A 212 -0.78 -7.66 -24.14
CA THR A 212 -0.45 -8.75 -25.08
C THR A 212 -1.45 -8.83 -26.24
N ALA A 213 -2.75 -8.73 -25.94
CA ALA A 213 -3.83 -8.73 -26.94
C ALA A 213 -3.67 -7.55 -27.90
N LEU A 214 -3.37 -6.36 -27.35
CA LEU A 214 -3.09 -5.17 -28.15
C LEU A 214 -1.94 -5.41 -29.13
N ALA A 215 -0.85 -6.06 -28.73
CA ALA A 215 0.28 -6.32 -29.61
C ALA A 215 -0.05 -7.23 -30.81
N PHE A 216 -1.00 -8.17 -30.67
CA PHE A 216 -1.44 -9.04 -31.78
C PHE A 216 -2.20 -8.28 -32.86
N VAL A 217 -3.01 -7.29 -32.49
CA VAL A 217 -3.86 -6.51 -33.42
C VAL A 217 -3.28 -5.16 -33.81
N TRP A 218 -2.35 -4.62 -33.01
CA TRP A 218 -1.74 -3.31 -33.18
C TRP A 218 -0.19 -3.39 -33.20
N PRO A 219 0.41 -4.23 -34.07
CA PRO A 219 1.86 -4.44 -34.07
C PRO A 219 2.61 -3.19 -34.51
N SER A 220 3.67 -2.83 -33.78
CA SER A 220 4.34 -1.53 -33.91
C SER A 220 4.95 -1.27 -35.29
N ILE A 221 5.33 -2.33 -36.00
CA ILE A 221 5.94 -2.26 -37.33
C ILE A 221 4.94 -1.94 -38.44
N LYS A 222 3.64 -2.19 -38.22
CA LYS A 222 2.57 -1.92 -39.20
C LYS A 222 1.94 -0.53 -39.04
N LEU A 223 2.28 0.20 -37.98
CA LEU A 223 1.70 1.51 -37.70
C LEU A 223 2.38 2.60 -38.56
N SER A 224 1.59 3.35 -39.32
CA SER A 224 2.08 4.40 -40.23
C SER A 224 1.88 5.81 -39.66
N ASN A 225 2.76 6.73 -40.08
CA ASN A 225 2.56 8.18 -39.87
C ASN A 225 1.57 8.80 -40.85
N HIS A 226 1.34 8.14 -41.98
CA HIS A 226 0.47 8.61 -43.04
C HIS A 226 -0.93 8.03 -42.83
N VAL A 227 -1.71 8.68 -41.98
CA VAL A 227 -3.12 8.35 -41.73
C VAL A 227 -3.99 9.56 -42.06
N SER A 228 -5.29 9.35 -42.31
CA SER A 228 -6.21 10.46 -42.57
C SER A 228 -6.31 11.38 -41.34
N SER A 229 -6.63 12.66 -41.58
CA SER A 229 -6.84 13.65 -40.52
C SER A 229 -7.92 13.21 -39.51
N LYS A 230 -8.95 12.50 -39.98
CA LYS A 230 -10.01 11.91 -39.15
C LYS A 230 -9.45 10.86 -38.17
N VAL A 231 -8.60 9.95 -38.64
CA VAL A 231 -7.95 8.94 -37.79
C VAL A 231 -7.02 9.61 -36.78
N GLN A 232 -6.23 10.58 -37.22
CA GLN A 232 -5.36 11.34 -36.32
C GLN A 232 -6.15 12.05 -35.21
N ARG A 233 -7.30 12.68 -35.57
CA ARG A 233 -8.21 13.32 -34.60
C ARG A 233 -8.73 12.32 -33.57
N TYR A 234 -9.18 11.13 -34.00
CA TYR A 234 -9.68 10.11 -33.07
C TYR A 234 -8.57 9.57 -32.14
N LEU A 235 -7.37 9.32 -32.67
CA LEU A 235 -6.21 8.93 -31.86
C LEU A 235 -5.90 10.00 -30.79
N ASN A 236 -5.96 11.27 -31.17
CA ASN A 236 -5.69 12.37 -30.26
C ASN A 236 -6.78 12.53 -29.19
N ILE A 237 -8.06 12.39 -29.54
CA ILE A 237 -9.16 12.43 -28.55
C ILE A 237 -9.05 11.24 -27.60
N ALA A 238 -8.87 10.03 -28.15
CA ALA A 238 -8.73 8.81 -27.34
C ALA A 238 -7.52 8.88 -26.40
N GLY A 239 -6.39 9.42 -26.87
CA GLY A 239 -5.21 9.62 -26.03
C GLY A 239 -5.44 10.64 -24.92
N PHE A 240 -6.13 11.75 -25.20
CA PHE A 240 -6.42 12.77 -24.20
C PHE A 240 -7.37 12.21 -23.12
N CYS A 241 -8.45 11.56 -23.53
CA CYS A 241 -9.40 10.94 -22.60
C CYS A 241 -8.75 9.84 -21.77
N SER A 242 -7.93 8.96 -22.38
CA SER A 242 -7.24 7.90 -21.64
C SER A 242 -6.16 8.42 -20.70
N PHE A 243 -5.42 9.47 -21.09
CA PHE A 243 -4.48 10.15 -20.21
C PHE A 243 -5.19 10.81 -19.02
N LEU A 244 -6.30 11.51 -19.26
CA LEU A 244 -7.11 12.11 -18.21
C LEU A 244 -7.63 11.03 -17.25
N LEU A 245 -8.25 9.96 -17.77
CA LEU A 245 -8.74 8.85 -16.93
C LEU A 245 -7.62 8.20 -16.10
N TRP A 246 -6.43 8.01 -16.69
CA TRP A 246 -5.27 7.50 -15.97
C TRP A 246 -4.80 8.47 -14.86
N GLY A 247 -4.79 9.77 -15.14
CA GLY A 247 -4.47 10.82 -14.16
C GLY A 247 -5.49 10.90 -13.02
N LEU A 248 -6.79 10.86 -13.33
CA LEU A 248 -7.87 10.79 -12.34
C LEU A 248 -7.76 9.51 -11.49
N GLY A 249 -7.45 8.37 -12.12
CA GLY A 249 -7.16 7.13 -11.43
C GLY A 249 -5.99 7.28 -10.44
N THR A 250 -4.91 7.91 -10.87
CA THR A 250 -3.72 8.18 -10.03
C THR A 250 -4.06 9.04 -8.80
N LEU A 251 -4.97 9.99 -8.93
CA LEU A 251 -5.38 10.86 -7.82
C LEU A 251 -6.39 10.21 -6.88
N TRP A 252 -7.37 9.49 -7.41
CA TRP A 252 -8.58 9.12 -6.65
C TRP A 252 -8.91 7.63 -6.57
N LEU A 253 -8.21 6.75 -7.30
CA LEU A 253 -8.49 5.31 -7.25
C LEU A 253 -8.02 4.70 -5.93
N ASN A 254 -8.91 4.64 -4.94
CA ASN A 254 -8.56 4.14 -3.62
C ASN A 254 -8.44 2.60 -3.62
N GLY A 255 -7.23 2.10 -3.31
CA GLY A 255 -6.92 0.67 -3.25
C GLY A 255 -7.59 -0.09 -2.11
N GLN A 256 -8.19 0.59 -1.13
CA GLN A 256 -8.99 -0.03 -0.09
C GLN A 256 -10.49 -0.06 -0.41
N HIS A 257 -10.94 0.67 -1.43
CA HIS A 257 -12.36 0.76 -1.76
C HIS A 257 -12.84 -0.49 -2.53
N PRO A 258 -13.99 -1.11 -2.16
CA PRO A 258 -14.48 -2.33 -2.82
C PRO A 258 -14.66 -2.20 -4.33
N ALA A 259 -15.14 -1.05 -4.82
CA ALA A 259 -15.36 -0.82 -6.25
C ALA A 259 -14.10 -1.03 -7.10
N THR A 260 -12.92 -0.78 -6.53
CA THR A 260 -11.62 -1.03 -7.15
C THR A 260 -11.49 -2.49 -7.61
N TYR A 261 -11.94 -3.43 -6.79
CA TYR A 261 -11.84 -4.87 -7.05
C TYR A 261 -13.05 -5.43 -7.82
N TYR A 262 -14.21 -4.77 -7.74
CA TYR A 262 -15.41 -5.12 -8.52
C TYR A 262 -15.43 -4.56 -9.96
N GLY A 263 -14.25 -4.33 -10.55
CA GLY A 263 -14.10 -4.00 -11.97
C GLY A 263 -13.63 -2.59 -12.30
N LEU A 264 -13.66 -1.63 -11.37
CA LEU A 264 -13.19 -0.26 -11.65
C LEU A 264 -11.72 -0.24 -12.08
N MET A 265 -10.87 -1.03 -11.41
CA MET A 265 -9.46 -1.17 -11.76
C MET A 265 -9.28 -1.76 -13.17
N TYR A 266 -10.11 -2.71 -13.56
CA TYR A 266 -10.08 -3.30 -14.90
C TYR A 266 -10.45 -2.26 -15.97
N LEU A 267 -11.53 -1.49 -15.76
CA LEU A 267 -11.96 -0.43 -16.67
C LEU A 267 -10.89 0.65 -16.85
N LEU A 268 -10.25 1.10 -15.77
CA LEU A 268 -9.14 2.05 -15.86
C LEU A 268 -7.91 1.44 -16.54
N THR A 269 -7.70 0.13 -16.41
CA THR A 269 -6.61 -0.58 -17.11
C THR A 269 -6.89 -0.70 -18.62
N ILE A 270 -8.15 -0.80 -19.04
CA ILE A 270 -8.54 -0.65 -20.45
C ILE A 270 -8.18 0.75 -20.95
N ALA A 271 -8.48 1.80 -20.19
CA ALA A 271 -8.05 3.16 -20.54
C ALA A 271 -6.53 3.27 -20.65
N SER A 272 -5.77 2.64 -19.73
CA SER A 272 -4.31 2.54 -19.81
C SER A 272 -3.83 1.80 -21.06
N THR A 273 -4.56 0.79 -21.51
CA THR A 273 -4.28 0.05 -22.75
C THR A 273 -4.50 0.92 -23.99
N VAL A 274 -5.56 1.73 -23.99
CA VAL A 274 -5.80 2.73 -25.03
C VAL A 274 -4.68 3.78 -25.05
N LEU A 275 -4.23 4.24 -23.88
CA LEU A 275 -3.11 5.17 -23.77
C LEU A 275 -1.82 4.58 -24.38
N VAL A 276 -1.51 3.32 -24.06
CA VAL A 276 -0.38 2.59 -24.65
C VAL A 276 -0.52 2.44 -26.17
N ALA A 277 -1.71 2.12 -26.68
CA ALA A 277 -1.98 1.99 -28.11
C ALA A 277 -1.75 3.31 -28.86
N VAL A 278 -2.26 4.42 -28.31
CA VAL A 278 -2.13 5.76 -28.89
C VAL A 278 -0.68 6.24 -28.83
N THR A 279 0.05 5.99 -27.74
CA THR A 279 1.48 6.31 -27.64
C THR A 279 2.33 5.47 -28.60
N ALA A 280 1.94 4.23 -28.91
CA ALA A 280 2.64 3.41 -29.89
C ALA A 280 2.45 3.91 -31.35
N HIS A 281 1.33 4.57 -31.64
CA HIS A 281 1.00 5.06 -32.96
C HIS A 281 1.78 6.33 -33.31
N PRO A 282 2.55 6.37 -34.42
CA PRO A 282 3.48 7.48 -34.65
C PRO A 282 2.77 8.78 -35.06
N ALA A 283 1.57 8.69 -35.66
CA ALA A 283 0.77 9.85 -36.02
C ALA A 283 0.19 10.61 -34.81
N SER A 284 0.23 10.02 -33.61
CA SER A 284 -0.28 10.63 -32.38
C SER A 284 0.71 11.66 -31.83
N TRP A 285 0.21 12.84 -31.47
CA TRP A 285 0.98 13.86 -30.76
C TRP A 285 1.38 13.45 -29.33
N HIS A 286 0.68 12.49 -28.70
CA HIS A 286 1.00 12.04 -27.34
C HIS A 286 2.41 11.45 -27.26
N ALA A 287 2.81 10.70 -28.28
CA ALA A 287 4.16 10.15 -28.37
C ALA A 287 5.22 11.25 -28.40
N LYS A 288 4.91 12.43 -28.97
CA LYS A 288 5.82 13.59 -29.03
C LYS A 288 5.90 14.32 -27.69
N ILE A 289 4.77 14.53 -27.02
CA ILE A 289 4.72 15.19 -25.70
C ILE A 289 5.49 14.36 -24.64
N LEU A 290 5.31 13.04 -24.69
CA LEU A 290 5.97 12.10 -23.79
C LEU A 290 7.45 11.87 -24.15
N ASP A 291 7.88 12.24 -25.35
CA ASP A 291 9.28 12.14 -25.82
C ASP A 291 10.05 13.42 -25.51
N ASN A 292 10.28 13.69 -24.22
CA ASN A 292 11.12 14.80 -23.78
C ASN A 292 12.30 14.31 -22.91
N LYS A 293 13.34 15.14 -22.80
CA LYS A 293 14.61 14.77 -22.15
C LYS A 293 14.42 14.28 -20.71
N LEU A 294 13.57 14.94 -19.93
CA LEU A 294 13.34 14.61 -18.52
C LEU A 294 12.60 13.28 -18.36
N LEU A 295 11.46 13.14 -19.04
CA LEU A 295 10.67 11.90 -19.01
C LEU A 295 11.45 10.72 -19.58
N ASN A 296 12.24 10.92 -20.63
CA ASN A 296 13.12 9.89 -21.15
C ASN A 296 14.23 9.51 -20.17
N TYR A 297 14.79 10.49 -19.43
CA TYR A 297 15.80 10.23 -18.41
C TYR A 297 15.24 9.34 -17.29
N LEU A 298 14.08 9.70 -16.75
CA LEU A 298 13.40 8.96 -15.69
C LEU A 298 12.91 7.60 -16.19
N GLY A 299 12.32 7.55 -17.38
CA GLY A 299 11.78 6.34 -17.99
C GLY A 299 12.83 5.26 -18.21
N LYS A 300 14.02 5.63 -18.66
CA LYS A 300 15.16 4.70 -18.81
C LYS A 300 15.65 4.11 -17.50
N ARG A 301 15.43 4.82 -16.38
CA ARG A 301 15.82 4.43 -15.02
C ARG A 301 14.65 3.92 -14.18
N SER A 302 13.44 3.88 -14.75
CA SER A 302 12.22 3.52 -14.04
C SER A 302 12.32 2.21 -13.28
N TYR A 303 13.08 1.23 -13.81
CA TYR A 303 13.37 -0.02 -13.12
C TYR A 303 14.16 0.18 -11.82
N SER A 304 15.33 0.84 -11.88
CA SER A 304 16.11 1.15 -10.67
C SER A 304 15.34 2.05 -9.70
N ILE A 305 14.63 3.06 -10.21
CA ILE A 305 13.78 3.93 -9.39
C ILE A 305 12.75 3.10 -8.64
N TYR A 306 12.07 2.18 -9.33
CA TYR A 306 11.10 1.27 -8.71
C TYR A 306 11.76 0.37 -7.66
N LEU A 307 12.97 -0.14 -7.90
CA LEU A 307 13.67 -1.00 -6.94
C LEU A 307 14.02 -0.27 -5.64
N TYR A 308 14.56 0.95 -5.71
CA TYR A 308 15.09 1.66 -4.54
C TYR A 308 14.08 2.53 -3.80
N GLN A 309 12.95 2.91 -4.40
CA GLN A 309 11.99 3.82 -3.78
C GLN A 309 11.52 3.38 -2.38
N LEU A 310 10.98 2.15 -2.25
CA LEU A 310 10.37 1.70 -1.00
C LEU A 310 11.42 1.45 0.10
N PRO A 311 12.58 0.79 -0.16
CA PRO A 311 13.63 0.69 0.84
C PRO A 311 14.10 2.04 1.36
N VAL A 312 14.25 3.04 0.48
CA VAL A 312 14.64 4.38 0.89
C VAL A 312 13.60 4.99 1.83
N PHE A 313 12.31 4.95 1.47
CA PHE A 313 11.25 5.52 2.31
C PHE A 313 11.17 4.84 3.67
N VAL A 314 11.21 3.50 3.70
CA VAL A 314 11.12 2.71 4.94
C VAL A 314 12.29 3.02 5.88
N PHE A 315 13.53 3.02 5.37
CA PHE A 315 14.69 3.29 6.21
C PHE A 315 14.83 4.77 6.57
N TYR A 316 14.44 5.68 5.69
CA TYR A 316 14.48 7.11 5.99
C TYR A 316 13.47 7.48 7.09
N GLU A 317 12.21 7.02 7.00
CA GLU A 317 11.22 7.20 8.08
C GLU A 317 11.73 6.63 9.41
N LYS A 318 12.43 5.50 9.37
CA LYS A 318 12.98 4.83 10.56
C LYS A 318 14.19 5.55 11.17
N PHE A 319 15.10 6.09 10.36
CA PHE A 319 16.34 6.70 10.84
C PHE A 319 16.21 8.17 11.21
N ILE A 320 15.14 8.85 10.80
CA ILE A 320 14.88 10.24 11.15
C ILE A 320 14.02 10.31 12.41
N PRO A 321 14.56 10.80 13.55
CA PRO A 321 13.78 10.97 14.76
C PRO A 321 12.58 11.90 14.52
N HIS A 322 11.39 11.50 14.99
CA HIS A 322 10.15 12.26 14.83
C HIS A 322 9.83 12.63 13.37
N TYR A 323 10.13 11.74 12.41
CA TYR A 323 9.87 11.98 10.99
C TYR A 323 8.48 12.57 10.74
N GLN A 324 8.42 13.63 9.94
CA GLN A 324 7.19 14.22 9.44
C GLN A 324 7.29 14.32 7.92
N PRO A 325 6.23 14.03 7.16
CA PRO A 325 6.23 14.15 5.70
C PRO A 325 6.12 15.64 5.28
N ASN A 326 7.09 16.45 5.70
CA ASN A 326 7.23 17.84 5.26
C ASN A 326 7.95 17.90 3.90
N VAL A 327 7.91 19.08 3.26
CA VAL A 327 8.47 19.26 1.92
C VAL A 327 9.97 18.94 1.88
N LEU A 328 10.73 19.27 2.93
CA LEU A 328 12.17 19.00 2.98
C LEU A 328 12.47 17.50 2.99
N ASN A 329 11.81 16.74 3.86
CA ASN A 329 11.98 15.29 3.96
C ASN A 329 11.59 14.58 2.66
N ILE A 330 10.46 14.97 2.06
CA ILE A 330 10.02 14.46 0.75
C ILE A 330 11.08 14.72 -0.34
N LEU A 331 11.67 15.92 -0.37
CA LEU A 331 12.72 16.25 -1.34
C LEU A 331 14.00 15.43 -1.11
N ILE A 332 14.39 15.19 0.15
CA ILE A 332 15.54 14.36 0.49
C ILE A 332 15.30 12.90 0.06
N GLU A 333 14.13 12.34 0.35
CA GLU A 333 13.77 10.98 -0.05
C GLU A 333 13.80 10.82 -1.58
N ILE A 334 13.21 11.77 -2.33
CA ILE A 334 13.28 11.77 -3.80
C ILE A 334 14.73 11.87 -4.28
N ALA A 335 15.54 12.74 -3.68
CA ALA A 335 16.94 12.89 -4.05
C ALA A 335 17.74 11.60 -3.81
N LEU A 336 17.53 10.93 -2.67
CA LEU A 336 18.16 9.65 -2.35
C LEU A 336 17.75 8.55 -3.34
N VAL A 337 16.46 8.45 -3.67
CA VAL A 337 15.96 7.50 -4.67
C VAL A 337 16.63 7.74 -6.03
N LEU A 338 16.65 8.99 -6.50
CA LEU A 338 17.24 9.33 -7.79
C LEU A 338 18.76 9.10 -7.81
N LEU A 339 19.45 9.41 -6.71
CA LEU A 339 20.89 9.18 -6.57
C LEU A 339 21.22 7.69 -6.62
N LEU A 340 20.61 6.87 -5.76
CA LEU A 340 20.85 5.42 -5.72
C LEU A 340 20.45 4.75 -7.04
N SER A 341 19.34 5.21 -7.64
CA SER A 341 18.90 4.71 -8.94
C SER A 341 19.88 5.05 -10.06
N GLU A 342 20.47 6.24 -10.03
CA GLU A 342 21.47 6.64 -11.04
C GLU A 342 22.78 5.88 -10.86
N LEU A 343 23.23 5.69 -9.62
CA LEU A 343 24.42 4.87 -9.32
C LEU A 343 24.19 3.42 -9.78
N SER A 344 23.06 2.82 -9.42
CA SER A 344 22.71 1.46 -9.83
C SER A 344 22.56 1.34 -11.35
N TYR A 345 21.90 2.29 -12.01
CA TYR A 345 21.75 2.28 -13.46
C TYR A 345 23.11 2.39 -14.18
N ARG A 346 24.00 3.29 -13.74
CA ARG A 346 25.32 3.49 -14.37
C ARG A 346 26.29 2.35 -14.12
N TYR A 347 26.44 1.93 -12.86
CA TYR A 347 27.52 1.03 -12.43
C TYR A 347 27.10 -0.44 -12.34
N VAL A 348 25.80 -0.73 -12.21
CA VAL A 348 25.29 -2.10 -12.15
C VAL A 348 24.57 -2.43 -13.46
N GLU A 349 23.41 -1.82 -13.74
CA GLU A 349 22.58 -2.20 -14.90
C GLU A 349 23.33 -2.06 -16.23
N ASN A 350 23.96 -0.91 -16.49
CA ASN A 350 24.64 -0.67 -17.77
C ASN A 350 25.90 -1.52 -17.97
N LEU A 351 26.60 -1.87 -16.89
CA LEU A 351 27.79 -2.70 -16.94
C LEU A 351 27.46 -4.08 -17.52
N PHE A 352 26.44 -4.74 -16.97
CA PHE A 352 26.00 -6.06 -17.44
C PHE A 352 25.24 -6.00 -18.77
N ARG A 353 24.54 -4.90 -19.05
CA ARG A 353 23.82 -4.68 -20.31
C ARG A 353 24.77 -4.53 -21.50
N ARG A 354 25.88 -3.79 -21.35
CA ARG A 354 26.83 -3.49 -22.44
C ARG A 354 27.95 -4.53 -22.55
N ASN A 355 28.51 -4.98 -21.43
CA ASN A 355 29.74 -5.80 -21.41
C ASN A 355 29.48 -7.30 -21.14
N GLY A 356 28.22 -7.70 -20.92
CA GLY A 356 27.90 -9.05 -20.45
C GLY A 356 28.19 -10.21 -21.41
N GLU A 357 28.73 -9.98 -22.61
CA GLU A 357 29.26 -11.06 -23.45
C GLU A 357 30.67 -11.49 -23.03
N ASN A 358 31.40 -10.67 -22.27
CA ASN A 358 32.76 -10.97 -21.84
C ASN A 358 32.95 -10.58 -20.36
N LEU A 359 32.52 -11.45 -19.42
CA LEU A 359 32.67 -11.27 -17.97
C LEU A 359 34.13 -10.96 -17.56
N ARG A 360 35.11 -11.37 -18.37
CA ARG A 360 36.53 -11.05 -18.23
C ARG A 360 36.81 -9.55 -18.25
N GLN A 361 36.06 -8.75 -19.02
CA GLN A 361 36.22 -7.30 -19.07
C GLN A 361 35.78 -6.59 -17.77
N VAL A 362 34.79 -7.15 -17.07
CA VAL A 362 34.38 -6.67 -15.73
C VAL A 362 35.49 -6.97 -14.72
N GLY A 363 36.09 -8.17 -14.80
CA GLY A 363 37.27 -8.53 -14.03
C GLY A 363 38.47 -7.61 -14.30
N HIS A 364 38.80 -7.37 -15.57
CA HIS A 364 39.90 -6.46 -15.94
C HIS A 364 39.67 -5.02 -15.46
N TRP A 365 38.43 -4.51 -15.50
CA TRP A 365 38.10 -3.19 -14.95
C TRP A 365 38.30 -3.13 -13.43
N LEU A 366 37.92 -4.19 -12.70
CA LEU A 366 38.12 -4.30 -11.24
C LEU A 366 39.61 -4.42 -10.86
N VAL A 367 40.44 -4.99 -11.74
CA VAL A 367 41.88 -5.25 -11.50
C VAL A 367 42.80 -4.12 -12.02
N GLN A 368 42.28 -3.13 -12.76
CA GLN A 368 43.07 -1.97 -13.21
C GLN A 368 43.34 -0.94 -12.09
N SER A 369 44.25 -1.31 -11.18
CA SER A 369 45.09 -0.47 -10.29
C SER A 369 45.62 -1.36 -9.16
N ARG A 370 46.91 -1.22 -8.81
CA ARG A 370 47.64 -2.09 -7.86
C ARG A 370 46.97 -2.24 -6.48
N ASN A 371 46.15 -1.26 -6.06
CA ASN A 371 45.49 -1.24 -4.74
C ASN A 371 43.95 -1.15 -4.78
N ARG A 372 43.32 -0.93 -5.96
CA ARG A 372 41.84 -0.80 -6.05
C ARG A 372 41.12 -2.12 -5.88
N PHE A 373 41.78 -3.24 -6.19
CA PHE A 373 41.23 -4.57 -5.97
C PHE A 373 40.85 -4.78 -4.49
N PHE A 374 41.73 -4.43 -3.55
CA PHE A 374 41.46 -4.55 -2.11
C PHE A 374 40.42 -3.53 -1.60
N LEU A 375 40.36 -2.33 -2.19
CA LEU A 375 39.33 -1.33 -1.86
C LEU A 375 37.92 -1.77 -2.24
N ILE A 376 37.76 -2.66 -3.24
CA ILE A 376 36.47 -3.19 -3.66
C ILE A 376 36.19 -4.55 -3.01
N LEU A 377 37.20 -5.41 -2.95
CA LEU A 377 37.10 -6.75 -2.41
C LEU A 377 36.78 -6.75 -0.91
N THR A 378 37.42 -5.89 -0.11
CA THR A 378 37.23 -5.89 1.34
C THR A 378 35.80 -5.49 1.73
N PRO A 379 35.22 -4.39 1.23
CA PRO A 379 33.81 -4.10 1.46
C PRO A 379 32.88 -5.18 0.91
N ALA A 380 33.20 -5.78 -0.25
CA ALA A 380 32.39 -6.85 -0.83
C ALA A 380 32.40 -8.12 0.03
N LEU A 381 33.55 -8.50 0.61
CA LEU A 381 33.67 -9.64 1.51
C LEU A 381 32.99 -9.38 2.85
N ILE A 382 33.13 -8.17 3.42
CA ILE A 382 32.40 -7.75 4.63
C ILE A 382 30.90 -7.82 4.37
N PHE A 383 30.46 -7.31 3.23
CA PHE A 383 29.07 -7.34 2.82
C PHE A 383 28.53 -8.76 2.64
N LEU A 384 29.27 -9.62 1.91
CA LEU A 384 28.95 -11.04 1.76
C LEU A 384 28.93 -11.79 3.10
N PHE A 385 29.81 -11.41 4.04
CA PHE A 385 29.80 -11.94 5.40
C PHE A 385 28.52 -11.56 6.15
N PHE A 386 28.10 -10.30 6.11
CA PHE A 386 26.83 -9.88 6.71
C PHE A 386 25.65 -10.63 6.08
N ILE A 387 25.59 -10.73 4.75
CA ILE A 387 24.52 -11.48 4.07
C ILE A 387 24.52 -12.95 4.47
N GLY A 388 25.70 -13.59 4.47
CA GLY A 388 25.87 -14.98 4.89
C GLY A 388 25.39 -15.18 6.33
N HIS A 389 25.77 -14.29 7.24
CA HIS A 389 25.34 -14.31 8.64
C HIS A 389 23.83 -14.08 8.81
N GLY A 390 23.27 -13.12 8.08
CA GLY A 390 21.84 -12.82 8.11
C GLY A 390 20.98 -13.93 7.55
N LEU A 391 21.40 -14.54 6.45
CA LEU A 391 20.74 -15.70 5.88
C LEU A 391 20.92 -16.93 6.76
N ALA A 392 22.10 -17.16 7.33
CA ALA A 392 22.40 -18.30 8.22
C ALA A 392 21.80 -18.16 9.63
N SER A 393 21.33 -16.96 10.01
CA SER A 393 20.62 -16.74 11.27
C SER A 393 19.46 -17.71 11.42
N GLN A 394 19.36 -18.36 12.59
CA GLN A 394 18.29 -19.31 12.89
C GLN A 394 16.91 -18.66 12.78
N ASN A 395 16.82 -17.37 13.08
CA ASN A 395 15.58 -16.60 13.03
C ASN A 395 15.14 -16.23 11.62
N ALA A 396 16.05 -16.23 10.63
CA ALA A 396 15.76 -15.72 9.30
C ALA A 396 14.79 -16.58 8.47
N GLY A 397 14.68 -17.87 8.83
CA GLY A 397 13.71 -18.80 8.26
C GLY A 397 12.42 -18.94 9.07
N GLN A 398 12.30 -18.23 10.19
CA GLN A 398 11.13 -18.34 11.07
C GLN A 398 10.08 -17.28 10.74
N PRO A 399 8.79 -17.59 10.90
CA PRO A 399 7.74 -16.59 10.86
C PRO A 399 8.03 -15.54 11.95
N GLN A 400 7.84 -14.27 11.62
CA GLN A 400 7.95 -13.21 12.60
C GLN A 400 7.01 -13.50 13.78
N PRO A 401 7.53 -13.57 15.02
CA PRO A 401 6.69 -13.80 16.18
C PRO A 401 5.70 -12.65 16.33
N GLN A 402 4.50 -12.94 16.84
CA GLN A 402 3.54 -11.90 17.16
C GLN A 402 4.17 -10.90 18.13
N THR A 403 4.05 -9.61 17.82
CA THR A 403 4.53 -8.56 18.72
C THR A 403 3.74 -8.59 20.03
N GLU A 404 4.32 -8.09 21.12
CA GLU A 404 3.62 -8.00 22.40
C GLU A 404 2.33 -7.19 22.29
N LEU A 405 2.33 -6.15 21.44
CA LEU A 405 1.13 -5.39 21.11
C LEU A 405 0.07 -6.26 20.41
N GLN A 406 0.43 -7.06 19.42
CA GLN A 406 -0.51 -7.95 18.74
C GLN A 406 -1.13 -8.97 19.70
N LYS A 407 -0.32 -9.57 20.58
CA LYS A 407 -0.81 -10.47 21.65
C LYS A 407 -1.76 -9.74 22.59
N LYS A 408 -1.41 -8.52 23.02
CA LYS A 408 -2.25 -7.65 23.87
C LYS A 408 -3.58 -7.33 23.20
N LEU A 409 -3.58 -6.90 21.94
CA LEU A 409 -4.81 -6.58 21.19
C LEU A 409 -5.71 -7.81 21.01
N LEU A 410 -5.14 -9.00 20.77
CA LEU A 410 -5.91 -10.24 20.70
C LEU A 410 -6.56 -10.58 22.05
N LYS A 411 -5.78 -10.48 23.14
CA LYS A 411 -6.28 -10.66 24.51
C LYS A 411 -7.40 -9.66 24.83
N ASN A 412 -7.20 -8.39 24.49
CA ASN A 412 -8.19 -7.33 24.71
C ASN A 412 -9.47 -7.59 23.91
N LYS A 413 -9.37 -8.01 22.65
CA LYS A 413 -10.54 -8.39 21.84
C LYS A 413 -11.39 -9.48 22.50
N LEU A 414 -10.75 -10.49 23.07
CA LEU A 414 -11.45 -11.56 23.81
C LEU A 414 -12.08 -11.03 25.11
N ALA A 415 -11.34 -10.20 25.87
CA ALA A 415 -11.85 -9.57 27.09
C ALA A 415 -13.06 -8.66 26.81
N VAL A 416 -12.98 -7.82 25.78
CA VAL A 416 -14.06 -6.92 25.35
C VAL A 416 -15.31 -7.71 24.96
N LYS A 417 -15.16 -8.83 24.22
CA LYS A 417 -16.29 -9.70 23.88
C LYS A 417 -17.00 -10.22 25.14
N LYS A 418 -16.24 -10.63 26.16
CA LYS A 418 -16.80 -11.08 27.44
C LYS A 418 -17.50 -9.95 28.19
N SER A 419 -16.86 -8.78 28.29
CA SER A 419 -17.43 -7.61 28.95
C SER A 419 -18.70 -7.09 28.27
N ASN A 420 -18.75 -7.07 26.92
CA ASN A 420 -19.94 -6.71 26.16
C ASN A 420 -21.12 -7.65 26.47
N GLN A 421 -20.88 -8.95 26.60
CA GLN A 421 -21.92 -9.91 26.98
C GLN A 421 -22.46 -9.63 28.40
N ILE A 422 -21.60 -9.24 29.33
CA ILE A 422 -21.99 -8.86 30.70
C ILE A 422 -22.83 -7.57 30.69
N ALA A 423 -22.37 -6.54 29.97
CA ALA A 423 -23.09 -5.27 29.83
C ALA A 423 -24.49 -5.48 29.23
N GLN A 424 -24.60 -6.26 28.15
CA GLN A 424 -25.87 -6.57 27.49
C GLN A 424 -26.84 -7.37 28.38
N LYS A 425 -26.34 -8.37 29.13
CA LYS A 425 -27.14 -9.10 30.12
C LYS A 425 -27.64 -8.18 31.23
N SER A 426 -26.78 -7.29 31.72
CA SER A 426 -27.12 -6.36 32.80
C SER A 426 -28.17 -5.33 32.38
N ALA A 427 -28.13 -4.86 31.12
CA ALA A 427 -29.14 -3.98 30.55
C ALA A 427 -30.52 -4.65 30.42
N LYS A 428 -30.57 -5.96 30.13
CA LYS A 428 -31.84 -6.72 30.07
C LYS A 428 -32.49 -6.94 31.44
N HIS A 429 -31.70 -6.95 32.52
CA HIS A 429 -32.19 -7.16 33.89
C HIS A 429 -32.39 -5.87 34.72
N SER A 430 -32.04 -4.70 34.20
CA SER A 430 -32.01 -3.44 34.96
C SER A 430 -33.35 -2.70 35.06
N SER A 431 -34.51 -3.34 34.84
CA SER A 431 -35.80 -2.64 34.84
C SER A 431 -36.26 -2.11 36.21
N LYS A 432 -35.63 -2.48 37.35
CA LYS A 432 -36.10 -2.07 38.69
C LYS A 432 -35.02 -1.95 39.80
N ARG A 433 -33.84 -1.36 39.55
CA ARG A 433 -32.92 -1.04 40.67
C ARG A 433 -32.45 0.42 40.66
N SER A 434 -32.88 1.14 41.70
CA SER A 434 -32.39 2.46 42.12
C SER A 434 -30.86 2.51 42.08
N SER A 435 -30.32 3.53 41.41
CA SER A 435 -28.88 3.81 41.40
C SER A 435 -28.45 4.13 42.82
N ASN A 436 -27.77 3.19 43.48
CA ASN A 436 -27.18 3.45 44.79
C ASN A 436 -26.14 4.58 44.60
N LYS A 437 -26.41 5.77 45.13
CA LYS A 437 -25.56 6.96 45.00
C LYS A 437 -24.26 6.86 45.81
N ASN A 438 -24.12 5.84 46.65
CA ASN A 438 -22.97 5.69 47.53
C ASN A 438 -21.83 4.96 46.82
N MET A 439 -20.64 5.57 46.92
CA MET A 439 -19.40 5.10 46.32
C MET A 439 -18.89 3.83 47.02
N SER A 440 -18.78 2.72 46.28
CA SER A 440 -18.27 1.46 46.82
C SER A 440 -16.76 1.49 47.04
N ALA A 441 -16.21 0.52 47.79
CA ALA A 441 -14.76 0.37 47.95
C ALA A 441 -14.06 0.12 46.60
N ALA A 442 -14.71 -0.58 45.67
CA ALA A 442 -14.23 -0.76 44.31
C ALA A 442 -14.17 0.57 43.55
N ASP A 443 -15.17 1.43 43.71
CA ASP A 443 -15.22 2.75 43.08
C ASP A 443 -14.07 3.66 43.55
N LYS A 444 -13.81 3.68 44.86
CA LYS A 444 -12.68 4.42 45.45
C LYS A 444 -11.34 3.94 44.88
N LYS A 445 -11.18 2.63 44.71
CA LYS A 445 -9.96 2.05 44.12
C LYS A 445 -9.79 2.47 42.66
N VAL A 446 -10.85 2.45 41.87
CA VAL A 446 -10.83 2.90 40.47
C VAL A 446 -10.49 4.38 40.40
N ILE A 447 -11.16 5.22 41.18
CA ILE A 447 -10.88 6.67 41.24
C ILE A 447 -9.40 6.95 41.53
N ALA A 448 -8.81 6.28 42.53
CA ALA A 448 -7.41 6.43 42.87
C ALA A 448 -6.47 5.89 41.77
N THR A 449 -6.83 4.78 41.11
CA THR A 449 -5.99 4.13 40.08
C THR A 449 -5.85 4.99 38.83
N TYR A 450 -6.91 5.72 38.47
CA TYR A 450 -7.00 6.53 37.25
C TYR A 450 -6.90 8.05 37.51
N ASP A 451 -6.74 8.47 38.77
CA ASP A 451 -6.71 9.86 39.20
C ASP A 451 -7.92 10.67 38.70
N LEU A 452 -9.12 10.18 39.01
CA LEU A 452 -10.39 10.73 38.52
C LEU A 452 -11.06 11.65 39.55
N ASN A 453 -11.77 12.67 39.08
CA ASN A 453 -12.74 13.37 39.92
C ASN A 453 -13.92 12.41 40.23
N ALA A 454 -14.29 12.31 41.52
CA ALA A 454 -15.31 11.37 41.97
C ALA A 454 -16.71 11.63 41.38
N ALA A 455 -17.10 12.89 41.24
CA ALA A 455 -18.40 13.27 40.68
C ALA A 455 -18.46 12.92 39.19
N GLN A 456 -17.41 13.27 38.43
CA GLN A 456 -17.29 12.95 37.01
C GLN A 456 -17.27 11.43 36.78
N TYR A 457 -16.52 10.67 37.60
CA TYR A 457 -16.50 9.22 37.54
C TYR A 457 -17.88 8.61 37.78
N MET A 458 -18.58 9.02 38.84
CA MET A 458 -19.91 8.49 39.17
C MET A 458 -20.94 8.82 38.09
N SER A 459 -20.84 9.99 37.46
CA SER A 459 -21.66 10.36 36.31
C SER A 459 -21.36 9.44 35.11
N PHE A 460 -20.09 9.33 34.72
CA PHE A 460 -19.65 8.52 33.60
C PHE A 460 -20.01 7.04 33.76
N LYS A 461 -19.78 6.45 34.95
CA LYS A 461 -20.11 5.05 35.26
C LYS A 461 -21.60 4.75 35.08
N ASN A 462 -22.47 5.71 35.33
CA ASN A 462 -23.91 5.52 35.27
C ASN A 462 -24.48 5.68 33.86
N MET A 463 -23.78 6.39 32.98
CA MET A 463 -24.15 6.56 31.58
C MET A 463 -24.02 5.24 30.80
N SER A 464 -24.95 5.02 29.88
CA SER A 464 -24.86 3.92 28.90
C SER A 464 -24.20 4.43 27.63
N PHE A 465 -23.22 3.67 27.14
CA PHE A 465 -22.42 4.04 25.96
C PHE A 465 -22.37 2.89 24.94
N THR A 466 -22.45 3.25 23.67
CA THR A 466 -22.00 2.41 22.55
C THR A 466 -20.71 3.02 22.00
N ALA A 467 -19.61 2.29 22.11
CA ALA A 467 -18.30 2.73 21.66
C ALA A 467 -17.93 2.06 20.34
N ILE A 468 -17.47 2.85 19.36
CA ILE A 468 -17.10 2.41 18.02
C ILE A 468 -15.68 2.90 17.75
N GLY A 469 -14.75 1.99 17.47
CA GLY A 469 -13.37 2.42 17.25
C GLY A 469 -12.48 1.47 16.50
N ASP A 470 -11.22 1.89 16.37
CA ASP A 470 -10.15 1.15 15.72
C ASP A 470 -9.24 0.43 16.73
N SER A 471 -7.97 0.20 16.39
CA SER A 471 -7.01 -0.51 17.24
C SER A 471 -6.68 0.26 18.51
N VAL A 472 -6.67 1.60 18.48
CA VAL A 472 -6.33 2.44 19.65
C VAL A 472 -7.43 2.32 20.71
N MET A 473 -8.69 2.36 20.29
CA MET A 473 -9.81 2.11 21.18
C MET A 473 -9.81 0.65 21.66
N LEU A 474 -9.51 -0.31 20.80
CA LEU A 474 -9.44 -1.73 21.20
C LEU A 474 -8.36 -1.95 22.27
N ASP A 475 -7.24 -1.25 22.19
CA ASP A 475 -6.17 -1.31 23.19
C ASP A 475 -6.60 -0.73 24.54
N SER A 476 -7.33 0.39 24.51
CA SER A 476 -7.85 1.06 25.72
C SER A 476 -9.17 0.49 26.24
N ALA A 477 -9.84 -0.38 25.50
CA ALA A 477 -11.20 -0.86 25.82
C ALA A 477 -11.32 -1.58 27.17
N PRO A 478 -10.36 -2.41 27.62
CA PRO A 478 -10.42 -3.00 28.96
C PRO A 478 -10.43 -1.94 30.07
N TYR A 479 -9.67 -0.87 29.91
CA TYR A 479 -9.63 0.25 30.86
C TYR A 479 -10.97 1.01 30.86
N LEU A 480 -11.56 1.24 29.68
CA LEU A 480 -12.90 1.83 29.56
C LEU A 480 -13.99 0.99 30.23
N GLN A 481 -13.91 -0.33 30.11
CA GLN A 481 -14.91 -1.24 30.69
C GLN A 481 -14.70 -1.47 32.21
N ASP A 482 -13.49 -1.24 32.70
CA ASP A 482 -13.18 -1.23 34.14
C ASP A 482 -13.84 -0.03 34.84
N ILE A 483 -13.76 1.17 34.24
CA ILE A 483 -14.41 2.38 34.79
C ILE A 483 -15.93 2.43 34.54
N ASN A 484 -16.42 1.89 33.41
CA ASN A 484 -17.84 1.82 33.08
C ASN A 484 -18.21 0.41 32.60
N PRO A 485 -18.68 -0.47 33.49
CA PRO A 485 -19.08 -1.83 33.12
C PRO A 485 -20.29 -1.93 32.18
N LYS A 486 -21.00 -0.83 31.90
CA LYS A 486 -22.17 -0.78 31.00
C LYS A 486 -21.80 -0.43 29.56
N ILE A 487 -20.56 0.00 29.29
CA ILE A 487 -20.14 0.36 27.92
C ILE A 487 -20.02 -0.88 27.03
N VAL A 488 -20.67 -0.83 25.87
CA VAL A 488 -20.52 -1.85 24.82
C VAL A 488 -19.52 -1.33 23.81
N VAL A 489 -18.40 -2.03 23.62
CA VAL A 489 -17.32 -1.62 22.73
C VAL A 489 -17.28 -2.49 21.48
N ASP A 490 -17.48 -1.89 20.32
CA ASP A 490 -17.20 -2.47 19.02
C ASP A 490 -15.94 -1.82 18.45
N ALA A 491 -14.78 -2.47 18.63
CA ALA A 491 -13.49 -1.99 18.12
C ALA A 491 -12.71 -3.08 17.39
N LYS A 492 -11.98 -2.73 16.32
CA LYS A 492 -11.26 -3.69 15.47
C LYS A 492 -9.93 -3.12 14.98
N VAL A 493 -8.89 -3.97 14.99
CA VAL A 493 -7.59 -3.64 14.41
C VAL A 493 -7.73 -3.29 12.92
N GLY A 494 -7.14 -2.17 12.51
CA GLY A 494 -7.14 -1.72 11.11
C GLY A 494 -8.47 -1.16 10.60
N ARG A 495 -9.50 -0.99 11.46
CA ARG A 495 -10.79 -0.41 11.05
C ARG A 495 -10.60 0.98 10.46
N GLN A 496 -11.24 1.19 9.32
CA GLN A 496 -11.27 2.47 8.61
C GLN A 496 -12.54 3.26 8.92
N ALA A 497 -12.45 4.59 8.89
CA ALA A 497 -13.60 5.46 9.15
C ALA A 497 -14.75 5.25 8.15
N TYR A 498 -14.44 4.94 6.88
CA TYR A 498 -15.45 4.70 5.85
C TYR A 498 -16.28 3.42 6.05
N GLU A 499 -15.82 2.48 6.88
CA GLU A 499 -16.58 1.26 7.22
C GLU A 499 -17.68 1.55 8.24
N ALA A 500 -17.49 2.58 9.08
CA ALA A 500 -18.33 2.86 10.23
C ALA A 500 -19.78 3.26 9.90
N PRO A 501 -20.11 4.02 8.82
CA PRO A 501 -21.49 4.34 8.50
C PRO A 501 -22.41 3.12 8.31
N ASN A 502 -21.92 2.06 7.66
CA ASN A 502 -22.69 0.83 7.46
C ASN A 502 -22.86 0.04 8.77
N LEU A 503 -21.81 0.00 9.59
CA LEU A 503 -21.85 -0.58 10.93
C LEU A 503 -22.89 0.14 11.81
N VAL A 504 -22.83 1.48 11.87
CA VAL A 504 -23.75 2.31 12.65
C VAL A 504 -25.20 2.11 12.19
N LYS A 505 -25.46 2.07 10.88
CA LYS A 505 -26.80 1.75 10.34
C LYS A 505 -27.28 0.35 10.71
N LYS A 506 -26.38 -0.63 10.83
CA LYS A 506 -26.73 -1.98 11.29
C LYS A 506 -27.07 -1.95 12.79
N MET A 507 -26.24 -1.32 13.61
CA MET A 507 -26.48 -1.17 15.06
C MET A 507 -27.79 -0.43 15.34
N ALA A 508 -28.09 0.64 14.58
CA ALA A 508 -29.34 1.39 14.71
C ALA A 508 -30.57 0.52 14.43
N ARG A 509 -30.52 -0.33 13.40
CA ARG A 509 -31.61 -1.25 13.04
C ARG A 509 -31.84 -2.34 14.09
N ASN A 510 -30.78 -2.71 14.81
CA ASN A 510 -30.83 -3.72 15.87
C ASN A 510 -31.10 -3.13 17.26
N ASP A 511 -31.35 -1.83 17.37
CA ASP A 511 -31.48 -1.09 18.64
C ASP A 511 -30.26 -1.23 19.58
N GLU A 512 -29.06 -1.28 19.00
CA GLU A 512 -27.78 -1.45 19.70
C GLU A 512 -27.09 -0.10 20.02
N LEU A 513 -27.72 1.03 19.68
CA LEU A 513 -27.17 2.38 19.87
C LEU A 513 -27.68 3.03 21.16
N ALA A 514 -26.80 3.14 22.16
CA ALA A 514 -27.06 3.82 23.42
C ALA A 514 -27.30 5.34 23.25
N PRO A 515 -27.81 6.03 24.29
CA PRO A 515 -27.96 7.49 24.28
C PRO A 515 -26.64 8.26 24.12
N ASN A 516 -25.51 7.65 24.51
CA ASN A 516 -24.19 8.24 24.36
C ASN A 516 -23.34 7.37 23.44
N ILE A 517 -22.71 7.99 22.45
CA ILE A 517 -21.86 7.32 21.46
C ILE A 517 -20.43 7.79 21.68
N LEU A 518 -19.50 6.85 21.80
CA LEU A 518 -18.06 7.15 21.85
C LEU A 518 -17.41 6.69 20.55
N VAL A 519 -16.73 7.58 19.84
CA VAL A 519 -16.09 7.27 18.56
C VAL A 519 -14.58 7.48 18.66
N GLY A 520 -13.81 6.44 18.34
CA GLY A 520 -12.34 6.50 18.26
C GLY A 520 -11.88 5.95 16.92
N LEU A 521 -12.07 6.75 15.87
CA LEU A 521 -11.73 6.42 14.48
C LEU A 521 -10.86 7.52 13.88
N GLY A 522 -10.05 7.13 12.89
CA GLY A 522 -9.16 8.02 12.13
C GLY A 522 -7.67 7.73 12.34
N THR A 523 -7.33 6.75 13.19
CA THR A 523 -5.94 6.30 13.32
C THR A 523 -5.46 5.67 12.01
N ASN A 524 -6.31 4.83 11.40
CA ASN A 524 -5.89 4.02 10.25
C ASN A 524 -6.09 4.67 8.87
N GLY A 525 -6.58 5.90 8.81
CA GLY A 525 -6.86 6.58 7.54
C GLY A 525 -7.68 7.85 7.69
N GLU A 526 -7.95 8.49 6.54
CA GLU A 526 -8.73 9.72 6.46
C GLU A 526 -10.18 9.51 6.92
N ILE A 527 -10.73 10.50 7.63
CA ILE A 527 -12.15 10.59 7.98
C ILE A 527 -12.80 11.51 6.95
N ARG A 528 -13.56 10.94 6.01
CA ARG A 528 -14.28 11.75 5.02
C ARG A 528 -15.46 12.42 5.70
N ARG A 529 -15.65 13.72 5.43
CA ARG A 529 -16.77 14.51 6.00
C ARG A 529 -18.13 13.83 5.78
N GLN A 530 -18.36 13.29 4.58
CA GLN A 530 -19.57 12.54 4.24
C GLN A 530 -19.83 11.32 5.14
N ASP A 531 -18.78 10.63 5.60
CA ASP A 531 -18.92 9.45 6.46
C ASP A 531 -19.35 9.88 7.87
N LEU A 532 -18.75 10.96 8.38
CA LEU A 532 -19.16 11.60 9.64
C LEU A 532 -20.62 12.04 9.56
N ASP A 533 -21.01 12.78 8.51
CA ASP A 533 -22.37 13.29 8.35
C ASP A 533 -23.40 12.16 8.27
N CYS A 534 -23.06 11.06 7.58
CA CYS A 534 -23.90 9.86 7.50
C CYS A 534 -24.09 9.19 8.87
N MET A 535 -23.02 9.13 9.68
CA MET A 535 -23.11 8.62 11.05
C MET A 535 -23.92 9.54 11.96
N MET A 536 -23.66 10.85 11.94
CA MET A 536 -24.41 11.83 12.73
C MET A 536 -25.90 11.81 12.41
N LYS A 537 -26.27 11.69 11.12
CA LYS A 537 -27.66 11.50 10.70
C LYS A 537 -28.28 10.23 11.30
N THR A 538 -27.51 9.14 11.36
CA THR A 538 -28.00 7.85 11.90
C THR A 538 -28.09 7.87 13.42
N PHE A 539 -27.16 8.54 14.12
CA PHE A 539 -27.24 8.74 15.57
C PHE A 539 -28.44 9.60 15.96
N GLY A 540 -28.76 10.59 15.14
CA GLY A 540 -29.83 11.56 15.37
C GLY A 540 -29.45 12.60 16.41
N THR A 541 -30.33 13.58 16.63
CA THR A 541 -30.06 14.74 17.51
C THR A 541 -30.24 14.45 19.00
N LYS A 542 -30.90 13.35 19.35
CA LYS A 542 -31.15 12.96 20.75
C LYS A 542 -29.95 12.32 21.44
N ARG A 543 -29.01 11.76 20.67
CA ARG A 543 -27.82 11.10 21.21
C ARG A 543 -26.68 12.10 21.38
N GLN A 544 -25.89 11.97 22.43
CA GLN A 544 -24.63 12.69 22.57
C GLN A 544 -23.51 11.87 21.91
N VAL A 545 -22.69 12.52 21.08
CA VAL A 545 -21.59 11.89 20.36
C VAL A 545 -20.28 12.48 20.82
N TYR A 546 -19.41 11.64 21.37
CA TYR A 546 -18.09 12.00 21.84
C TYR A 546 -17.06 11.42 20.89
N TRP A 547 -16.34 12.25 20.15
CA TRP A 547 -15.36 11.79 19.16
C TRP A 547 -13.94 12.12 19.61
N ILE A 548 -13.12 11.08 19.74
CA ILE A 548 -11.74 11.20 20.16
C ILE A 548 -10.87 11.44 18.93
N ASN A 549 -10.23 12.60 18.86
CA ASN A 549 -9.31 12.89 17.76
C ASN A 549 -8.01 12.07 17.89
N ASN A 550 -7.25 11.94 16.80
CA ASN A 550 -6.14 10.97 16.76
C ASN A 550 -4.77 11.64 16.85
N LEU A 551 -3.83 10.90 17.45
CA LEU A 551 -2.39 11.12 17.33
C LEU A 551 -1.79 9.86 16.69
N VAL A 552 -1.28 10.02 15.47
CA VAL A 552 -0.61 8.99 14.69
C VAL A 552 0.63 9.62 14.10
N GLN A 553 1.80 9.28 14.66
CA GLN A 553 3.05 9.86 14.22
C GLN A 553 3.23 9.65 12.71
N SER A 554 3.73 10.70 12.04
CA SER A 554 4.14 10.63 10.64
C SER A 554 3.03 10.36 9.63
N LYS A 555 1.74 10.43 10.00
CA LYS A 555 0.63 10.16 9.06
C LYS A 555 0.05 11.44 8.45
N PRO A 556 -0.02 11.53 7.10
CA PRO A 556 -0.39 12.76 6.41
C PRO A 556 -1.85 13.16 6.62
N TRP A 557 -2.75 12.21 6.94
CA TRP A 557 -4.17 12.51 7.20
C TRP A 557 -4.45 12.99 8.61
N GLN A 558 -3.51 12.88 9.56
CA GLN A 558 -3.77 13.21 10.97
C GLN A 558 -4.25 14.65 11.13
N LYS A 559 -3.53 15.61 10.53
CA LYS A 559 -3.86 17.03 10.61
C LYS A 559 -5.23 17.30 9.99
N ASP A 560 -5.46 16.78 8.78
CA ASP A 560 -6.71 16.99 8.04
C ASP A 560 -7.91 16.38 8.80
N ASN A 561 -7.74 15.20 9.40
CA ASN A 561 -8.74 14.57 10.27
C ASN A 561 -9.07 15.45 11.48
N ASN A 562 -8.05 15.91 12.19
CA ASN A 562 -8.24 16.69 13.42
C ASN A 562 -8.86 18.07 13.12
N ASP A 563 -8.44 18.72 12.03
CA ASP A 563 -9.03 19.98 11.57
C ASP A 563 -10.49 19.80 11.13
N MET A 564 -10.80 18.71 10.41
CA MET A 564 -12.16 18.38 9.99
C MET A 564 -13.08 18.13 11.18
N LEU A 565 -12.63 17.34 12.17
CA LEU A 565 -13.38 17.08 13.40
C LEU A 565 -13.62 18.37 14.20
N ALA A 566 -12.62 19.25 14.31
CA ALA A 566 -12.76 20.54 14.98
C ALA A 566 -13.81 21.43 14.30
N LYS A 567 -13.85 21.45 12.95
CA LYS A 567 -14.89 22.16 12.20
C LYS A 567 -16.27 21.52 12.42
N ALA A 568 -16.38 20.19 12.32
CA ALA A 568 -17.63 19.46 12.48
C ALA A 568 -18.24 19.64 13.89
N ASN A 569 -17.42 19.82 14.92
CA ASN A 569 -17.88 20.15 16.28
C ASN A 569 -18.74 21.42 16.34
N ASN A 570 -18.47 22.40 15.47
CA ASN A 570 -19.26 23.63 15.40
C ASN A 570 -20.57 23.43 14.63
N ASP A 571 -20.60 22.45 13.72
CA ASP A 571 -21.74 22.17 12.86
C ASP A 571 -22.81 21.31 13.57
N TYR A 572 -22.40 20.44 14.51
CA TYR A 572 -23.27 19.54 15.24
C TYR A 572 -23.28 19.83 16.74
N LYS A 573 -24.40 20.34 17.27
CA LYS A 573 -24.55 20.68 18.71
C LYS A 573 -24.38 19.49 19.66
N ASN A 574 -24.61 18.27 19.17
CA ASN A 574 -24.49 17.03 19.94
C ASN A 574 -23.19 16.26 19.65
N LEU A 575 -22.26 16.84 18.90
CA LEU A 575 -20.91 16.31 18.71
C LEU A 575 -19.94 17.04 19.62
N HIS A 576 -19.13 16.28 20.36
CA HIS A 576 -18.15 16.78 21.32
C HIS A 576 -16.79 16.15 21.02
N ILE A 577 -15.81 16.96 20.62
CA ILE A 577 -14.45 16.47 20.38
C ILE A 577 -13.68 16.31 21.68
N ILE A 578 -13.14 15.12 21.90
CA ILE A 578 -12.18 14.80 22.95
C ILE A 578 -10.78 14.96 22.35
N ASP A 579 -10.07 16.03 22.73
CA ASP A 579 -8.78 16.44 22.15
C ASP A 579 -7.59 15.65 22.71
N TRP A 580 -7.58 14.34 22.42
CA TRP A 580 -6.46 13.45 22.73
C TRP A 580 -5.16 13.90 22.08
N TYR A 581 -5.22 14.39 20.83
CA TYR A 581 -4.05 14.88 20.10
C TYR A 581 -3.26 15.93 20.87
N ARG A 582 -3.93 16.98 21.37
CA ARG A 582 -3.27 18.08 22.07
C ARG A 582 -2.65 17.66 23.39
N LEU A 583 -3.28 16.72 24.10
CA LEU A 583 -2.76 16.17 25.34
C LEU A 583 -1.56 15.27 25.05
N ALA A 584 -1.77 14.23 24.26
CA ALA A 584 -0.80 13.15 24.13
C ALA A 584 0.46 13.54 23.34
N LYS A 585 0.40 14.53 22.45
CA LYS A 585 1.60 15.03 21.75
C LYS A 585 2.69 15.60 22.68
N LYS A 586 2.34 15.92 23.94
CA LYS A 586 3.27 16.41 24.96
C LYS A 586 3.92 15.30 25.78
N HIS A 587 3.48 14.05 25.57
CA HIS A 587 3.82 12.90 26.40
C HIS A 587 4.22 11.71 25.51
N SER A 588 5.40 11.80 24.89
CA SER A 588 5.91 10.70 24.06
C SER A 588 6.14 9.43 24.88
N ASP A 589 6.37 9.55 26.19
CA ASP A 589 6.50 8.46 27.17
C ASP A 589 5.21 7.66 27.40
N TRP A 590 4.07 8.14 26.91
CA TRP A 590 2.79 7.44 27.04
C TRP A 590 2.55 6.39 25.97
N PHE A 591 3.36 6.34 24.92
CA PHE A 591 3.18 5.48 23.77
C PHE A 591 4.12 4.28 23.81
N ALA A 592 3.69 3.18 23.20
CA ALA A 592 4.57 2.07 22.86
C ALA A 592 5.54 2.49 21.74
N ASP A 593 6.49 1.60 21.43
CA ASP A 593 7.54 1.84 20.42
C ASP A 593 6.99 2.17 19.02
N ASP A 594 5.73 1.83 18.73
CA ASP A 594 5.08 2.13 17.45
C ASP A 594 4.58 3.58 17.33
N GLY A 595 4.65 4.37 18.42
CA GLY A 595 4.24 5.77 18.45
C GLY A 595 2.74 6.02 18.25
N VAL A 596 1.90 4.97 18.32
CA VAL A 596 0.45 5.04 18.07
C VAL A 596 -0.35 4.44 19.21
N HIS A 597 0.00 3.24 19.67
CA HIS A 597 -0.72 2.57 20.74
C HIS A 597 -0.22 3.02 22.11
N GLN A 598 -1.12 3.17 23.07
CA GLN A 598 -0.75 3.63 24.39
C GLN A 598 -0.10 2.53 25.23
N GLY A 599 0.94 2.89 25.96
CA GLY A 599 1.38 2.14 27.14
C GLY A 599 0.34 2.20 28.26
N PRO A 600 0.52 1.46 29.36
CA PRO A 600 -0.43 1.45 30.48
C PRO A 600 -0.74 2.85 31.05
N LEU A 601 0.26 3.73 31.14
CA LEU A 601 0.08 5.11 31.59
C LEU A 601 -0.73 5.93 30.59
N GLY A 602 -0.42 5.81 29.29
CA GLY A 602 -1.16 6.47 28.23
C GLY A 602 -2.62 6.02 28.17
N ALA A 603 -2.89 4.73 28.35
CA ALA A 603 -4.25 4.18 28.35
C ALA A 603 -5.07 4.71 29.54
N ARG A 604 -4.46 4.83 30.73
CA ARG A 604 -5.12 5.47 31.89
C ARG A 604 -5.47 6.93 31.60
N ASN A 605 -4.53 7.70 31.04
CA ASN A 605 -4.77 9.10 30.71
C ASN A 605 -5.76 9.29 29.55
N TYR A 606 -5.76 8.38 28.57
CA TYR A 606 -6.75 8.34 27.49
C TYR A 606 -8.17 8.21 28.06
N VAL A 607 -8.34 7.26 28.97
CA VAL A 607 -9.61 6.99 29.64
C VAL A 607 -10.01 8.13 30.59
N ARG A 608 -9.07 8.68 31.35
CA ARG A 608 -9.29 9.86 32.20
C ARG A 608 -9.81 11.05 31.41
N LEU A 609 -9.19 11.37 30.28
CA LEU A 609 -9.64 12.47 29.42
C LEU A 609 -11.08 12.26 28.93
N ILE A 610 -11.47 11.02 28.65
CA ILE A 610 -12.85 10.69 28.26
C ILE A 610 -13.82 10.96 29.42
N VAL A 611 -13.48 10.53 30.64
CA VAL A 611 -14.31 10.78 31.84
C VAL A 611 -14.45 12.28 32.11
N GLU A 612 -13.35 13.03 32.06
CA GLU A 612 -13.34 14.48 32.30
C GLU A 612 -14.24 15.21 31.27
N LYS A 613 -14.05 14.94 29.97
CA LYS A 613 -14.78 15.64 28.91
C LYS A 613 -16.26 15.27 28.85
N THR A 614 -16.59 14.01 29.14
CA THR A 614 -18.00 13.61 29.27
C THR A 614 -18.66 14.24 30.49
N GLY A 615 -17.93 14.38 31.60
CA GLY A 615 -18.36 15.11 32.79
C GLY A 615 -18.63 16.60 32.50
N ASP A 616 -17.72 17.27 31.79
CA ASP A 616 -17.84 18.68 31.38
C ASP A 616 -19.12 18.94 30.58
N VAL A 617 -19.40 18.10 29.57
CA VAL A 617 -20.60 18.20 28.73
C VAL A 617 -21.88 18.02 29.55
N ASN A 618 -21.86 17.14 30.53
CA ASN A 618 -22.97 16.91 31.46
C ASN A 618 -22.97 17.89 32.64
N LYS A 619 -22.11 18.92 32.63
CA LYS A 619 -21.97 19.95 33.68
C LYS A 619 -21.75 19.36 35.08
N THR A 620 -21.10 18.21 35.16
CA THR A 620 -20.72 17.56 36.43
C THR A 620 -19.34 18.06 36.83
N LYS A 621 -19.25 18.83 37.92
CA LYS A 621 -17.99 19.38 38.45
C LYS A 621 -17.50 18.59 39.65
#